data_AF-A0A1A9B9V4-F1
#
_entry.id   AF-A0A1A9B9V4-F1
#
_cell.length_a   1.000
_cell.length_b   1.000
_cell.length_c   1.000
_cell.angle_alpha   90.00
_cell.angle_beta   90.00
_cell.angle_gamma   90.00
#
_symmetry.space_group_name_H-M   'P 1'
#
loop_
_entity.id
_entity.type
_entity.pdbx_description
1 polymer ?
#
loop_
_entity_poly.entity_id
_entity_poly.type
_entity_poly.pdbx_seq_one_letter_code
_entity_poly.pdbx_strand_id
1 'polypeptide(L)'
;MDVADEAEIHRVVLIRDLGAGAVGVVVASFAAAVVFPPEDPVGRVLVMAVACGLLATALSDWRASLAVAVVAVGVFVGFLADSAPPVPSPWGFTPVFVVAVVLGVGNRCLRALRRRDEGHRRS
;
A
#
# COMPACT_ATOMS: atom_id res chain seq x y z
N MET A 1 26.41 -12.03 -15.99
CA MET A 1 25.31 -12.21 -15.02
C MET A 1 24.32 -13.13 -15.69
N ASP A 2 24.07 -14.30 -15.10
CA ASP A 2 23.24 -15.34 -15.71
C ASP A 2 21.75 -14.97 -15.56
N VAL A 3 20.91 -15.35 -16.53
CA VAL A 3 19.46 -15.03 -16.52
C VAL A 3 18.78 -15.65 -15.29
N ALA A 4 19.31 -16.76 -14.79
CA ALA A 4 18.87 -17.41 -13.56
C ALA A 4 19.06 -16.51 -12.31
N ASP A 5 20.14 -15.74 -12.26
CA ASP A 5 20.52 -14.90 -11.13
C ASP A 5 19.58 -13.66 -11.02
N GLU A 6 19.21 -13.07 -12.16
CA GLU A 6 18.27 -11.94 -12.22
C GLU A 6 16.86 -12.33 -11.76
N ALA A 7 16.40 -13.54 -12.11
CA ALA A 7 15.11 -14.06 -11.68
C ALA A 7 15.06 -14.33 -10.16
N GLU A 8 16.16 -14.81 -9.58
CA GLU A 8 16.26 -15.06 -8.14
C GLU A 8 16.22 -13.76 -7.35
N ILE A 9 16.98 -12.74 -7.78
CA ILE A 9 16.99 -11.41 -7.15
C ILE A 9 15.58 -10.80 -7.15
N HIS A 10 14.86 -10.86 -8.27
CA HIS A 10 13.47 -10.37 -8.33
C HIS A 10 12.54 -11.09 -7.37
N ARG A 11 12.68 -12.41 -7.20
CA ARG A 11 11.85 -13.17 -6.23
C ARG A 11 12.14 -12.77 -4.80
N VAL A 12 13.40 -12.63 -4.41
CA VAL A 12 13.78 -12.25 -3.05
C VAL A 12 13.25 -10.86 -2.72
N VAL A 13 13.38 -9.90 -3.63
CA VAL A 13 12.86 -8.55 -3.47
C VAL A 13 11.33 -8.55 -3.33
N LEU A 14 10.63 -9.30 -4.19
CA LEU A 14 9.18 -9.42 -4.15
C LEU A 14 8.68 -10.01 -2.82
N ILE A 15 9.29 -11.09 -2.33
CA ILE A 15 8.90 -11.74 -1.07
C ILE A 15 9.11 -10.79 0.11
N ARG A 16 10.27 -10.12 0.17
CA ARG A 16 10.58 -9.15 1.23
C ARG A 16 9.57 -8.00 1.23
N ASP A 17 9.27 -7.46 0.05
CA ASP A 17 8.35 -6.34 -0.11
C ASP A 17 6.90 -6.73 0.22
N LEU A 18 6.47 -7.95 -0.14
CA LEU A 18 5.20 -8.51 0.29
C LEU A 18 5.12 -8.66 1.81
N GLY A 19 6.18 -9.20 2.44
CA GLY A 19 6.25 -9.35 3.89
C GLY A 19 6.17 -8.01 4.62
N ALA A 20 6.95 -7.02 4.19
CA ALA A 20 6.92 -5.67 4.74
C ALA A 20 5.56 -4.99 4.54
N GLY A 21 4.97 -5.16 3.35
CA GLY A 21 3.64 -4.63 3.03
C GLY A 21 2.54 -5.24 3.90
N ALA A 22 2.55 -6.56 4.09
CA ALA A 22 1.57 -7.27 4.92
C ALA A 22 1.65 -6.81 6.40
N VAL A 23 2.86 -6.72 6.95
CA VAL A 23 3.07 -6.21 8.31
C VAL A 23 2.55 -4.77 8.43
N GLY A 24 2.83 -3.92 7.43
CA GLY A 24 2.35 -2.55 7.38
C GLY A 24 0.82 -2.44 7.40
N VAL A 25 0.12 -3.28 6.63
CA VAL A 25 -1.35 -3.31 6.61
C VAL A 25 -1.92 -3.76 7.95
N VAL A 26 -1.32 -4.76 8.59
CA VAL A 26 -1.74 -5.22 9.93
C VAL A 26 -1.54 -4.12 10.96
N VAL A 27 -0.39 -3.45 10.99
CA VAL A 27 -0.15 -2.33 11.92
C VAL A 27 -1.15 -1.20 11.68
N ALA A 28 -1.42 -0.87 10.42
CA ALA A 28 -2.38 0.17 10.05
C ALA A 28 -3.82 -0.20 10.45
N SER A 29 -4.21 -1.47 10.35
CA SER A 29 -5.56 -1.92 10.75
C SER A 29 -5.77 -1.77 12.25
N PHE A 30 -4.78 -2.17 13.06
CA PHE A 30 -4.82 -1.97 14.50
C PHE A 30 -4.80 -0.50 14.88
N ALA A 31 -3.97 0.31 14.22
CA ALA A 31 -3.95 1.75 14.44
C ALA A 31 -5.31 2.39 14.13
N ALA A 32 -5.94 2.02 13.01
CA ALA A 32 -7.28 2.49 12.65
C ALA A 32 -8.32 2.09 13.69
N ALA A 33 -8.27 0.85 14.19
CA ALA A 33 -9.19 0.36 15.21
C ALA A 33 -9.02 1.05 16.58
N VAL A 34 -7.79 1.45 16.93
CA VAL A 34 -7.48 2.16 18.18
C VAL A 34 -7.86 3.64 18.11
N VAL A 35 -7.58 4.30 16.98
CA VAL A 35 -7.79 5.74 16.82
C VAL A 35 -9.26 6.07 16.56
N PHE A 36 -9.97 5.21 15.81
CA PHE A 36 -11.34 5.48 15.37
C PHE A 36 -12.33 4.46 15.95
N PRO A 37 -13.44 4.93 16.53
CA PRO A 37 -14.48 4.05 17.04
C PRO A 37 -15.19 3.32 15.87
N PRO A 38 -15.86 2.19 16.12
CA PRO A 38 -16.41 1.35 15.06
C PRO A 38 -17.53 2.01 14.25
N GLU A 39 -18.17 3.04 14.80
CA GLU A 39 -19.22 3.80 14.13
C GLU A 39 -18.68 4.81 13.11
N ASP A 40 -17.36 5.04 13.07
CA ASP A 40 -16.70 5.92 12.09
C ASP A 40 -15.92 5.12 11.04
N PRO A 41 -16.61 4.57 10.01
CA PRO A 41 -15.96 3.84 8.93
C PRO A 41 -15.08 4.76 8.08
N VAL A 42 -15.42 6.04 7.97
CA VAL A 42 -14.70 7.00 7.11
C VAL A 42 -13.30 7.26 7.66
N GLY A 43 -13.19 7.52 8.96
CA GLY A 43 -11.89 7.69 9.63
C GLY A 43 -10.97 6.47 9.45
N ARG A 44 -11.54 5.26 9.61
CA ARG A 44 -10.81 4.00 9.42
C ARG A 44 -10.33 3.78 7.99
N VAL A 45 -11.18 4.09 6.99
CA VAL A 45 -10.79 4.05 5.57
C VAL A 45 -9.64 4.99 5.30
N LEU A 46 -9.71 6.22 5.80
CA LEU A 46 -8.69 7.23 5.53
C LEU A 46 -7.32 6.81 6.10
N VAL A 47 -7.26 6.28 7.31
CA VAL A 47 -6.01 5.74 7.88
C VAL A 47 -5.44 4.63 7.01
N MET A 48 -6.29 3.69 6.63
CA MET A 48 -5.88 2.54 5.82
C MET A 48 -5.43 2.96 4.41
N ALA A 49 -6.12 3.92 3.79
CA ALA A 49 -5.76 4.46 2.49
C ALA A 49 -4.42 5.21 2.55
N VAL A 50 -4.22 6.06 3.57
CA VAL A 50 -2.95 6.77 3.77
C VAL A 50 -1.81 5.79 4.00
N ALA A 51 -1.99 4.80 4.88
CA ALA A 51 -0.99 3.76 5.11
C ALA A 51 -0.67 2.99 3.83
N CYS A 52 -1.69 2.63 3.04
CA CYS A 52 -1.50 1.94 1.77
C CYS A 52 -0.74 2.80 0.75
N GLY A 53 -1.04 4.09 0.65
CA GLY A 53 -0.30 5.03 -0.19
C GLY A 53 1.16 5.18 0.24
N LEU A 54 1.42 5.29 1.55
CA LEU A 54 2.78 5.34 2.09
C LEU A 54 3.55 4.04 1.82
N LEU A 55 2.93 2.87 2.03
CA LEU A 55 3.53 1.58 1.70
C LEU A 55 3.86 1.51 0.21
N ALA A 56 2.95 1.93 -0.67
CA ALA A 56 3.20 1.96 -2.11
C ALA A 56 4.37 2.88 -2.52
N THR A 57 4.70 3.92 -1.73
CA THR A 57 5.93 4.72 -1.94
C THR A 57 7.20 4.00 -1.53
N ALA A 58 7.12 3.10 -0.54
CA ALA A 58 8.27 2.44 0.08
C ALA A 58 8.63 1.11 -0.62
N LEU A 59 7.64 0.40 -1.15
CA LEU A 59 7.84 -0.87 -1.84
C LEU A 59 8.57 -0.65 -3.17
N SER A 60 9.50 -1.56 -3.46
CA SER A 60 10.37 -1.48 -4.63
C SER A 60 9.76 -2.18 -5.86
N ASP A 61 8.90 -3.18 -5.65
CA ASP A 61 8.15 -3.85 -6.72
C ASP A 61 6.72 -3.31 -6.83
N TRP A 62 6.27 -2.98 -8.05
CA TRP A 62 4.90 -2.52 -8.31
C TRP A 62 3.85 -3.63 -8.08
N ARG A 63 4.23 -4.89 -8.29
CA ARG A 63 3.39 -6.07 -8.03
C ARG A 63 3.14 -6.22 -6.54
N ALA A 64 4.16 -5.95 -5.71
CA ALA A 64 4.00 -5.92 -4.26
C ALA A 64 3.03 -4.82 -3.84
N SER A 65 3.14 -3.61 -4.41
CA SER A 65 2.19 -2.52 -4.14
C SER A 65 0.75 -2.88 -4.49
N LEU A 66 0.53 -3.58 -5.62
CA LEU A 66 -0.81 -4.03 -6.03
C LEU A 66 -1.35 -5.11 -5.08
N ALA A 67 -0.53 -6.10 -4.72
CA ALA A 67 -0.91 -7.13 -3.77
C ALA A 67 -1.27 -6.54 -2.39
N VAL A 68 -0.48 -5.58 -1.91
CA VAL A 68 -0.72 -4.88 -0.64
C VAL A 68 -2.02 -4.07 -0.69
N ALA A 69 -2.33 -3.44 -1.83
CA ALA A 69 -3.60 -2.74 -2.01
C ALA A 69 -4.79 -3.70 -1.91
N VAL A 70 -4.72 -4.86 -2.56
CA VAL A 70 -5.76 -5.89 -2.49
C VAL A 70 -5.93 -6.40 -1.05
N VAL A 71 -4.83 -6.66 -0.35
CA VAL A 71 -4.86 -7.09 1.06
C VAL A 71 -5.46 -5.99 1.95
N ALA A 72 -5.09 -4.72 1.76
CA ALA A 72 -5.64 -3.60 2.52
C ALA A 72 -7.15 -3.46 2.34
N VAL A 73 -7.65 -3.57 1.11
CA VAL A 73 -9.09 -3.56 0.81
C VAL A 73 -9.77 -4.77 1.46
N GLY A 74 -9.18 -5.96 1.36
CA GLY A 74 -9.70 -7.18 1.97
C GLY A 74 -9.79 -7.08 3.50
N VAL A 75 -8.75 -6.55 4.15
CA VAL A 75 -8.73 -6.31 5.61
C VAL A 75 -9.76 -5.25 5.99
N PHE A 76 -9.90 -4.18 5.21
CA PHE A 76 -10.91 -3.18 5.49
C PHE A 76 -12.33 -3.77 5.41
N VAL A 77 -12.65 -4.48 4.33
CA VAL A 77 -13.99 -5.04 4.10
C VAL A 77 -14.28 -6.20 5.06
N GLY A 78 -13.34 -7.12 5.25
CA GLY A 78 -13.55 -8.35 6.02
C GLY A 78 -13.33 -8.23 7.53
N PHE A 79 -12.59 -7.22 7.98
CA PHE A 79 -12.32 -7.03 9.41
C PHE A 79 -12.91 -5.71 9.93
N LEU A 80 -12.57 -4.58 9.34
CA LEU A 80 -12.98 -3.28 9.89
C LEU A 80 -14.45 -2.93 9.64
N ALA A 81 -14.99 -3.30 8.47
CA ALA A 81 -16.38 -3.05 8.11
C ALA A 81 -17.34 -4.09 8.72
N ASP A 82 -16.90 -5.32 8.94
CA ASP A 82 -17.69 -6.36 9.64
C ASP A 82 -17.81 -6.09 11.15
N SER A 83 -16.79 -5.44 11.73
CA SER A 83 -16.78 -5.01 13.14
C SER A 83 -17.63 -3.77 13.44
N ALA A 84 -18.30 -3.20 12.43
CA ALA A 84 -19.02 -1.93 12.49
C ALA A 84 -20.53 -2.14 12.25
N PRO A 85 -21.39 -1.17 12.60
CA PRO A 85 -22.77 -1.19 12.14
C PRO A 85 -22.83 -1.33 10.60
N PRO A 86 -23.84 -2.03 10.06
CA PRO A 86 -23.87 -2.41 8.65
C PRO A 86 -23.69 -1.20 7.73
N VAL A 87 -22.57 -1.17 7.01
CA VAL A 87 -22.31 -0.14 6.02
C VAL A 87 -22.97 -0.57 4.70
N PRO A 88 -23.75 0.28 4.01
CA PRO A 88 -24.53 -0.12 2.83
C PRO A 88 -23.68 -0.68 1.67
N SER A 89 -22.41 -0.26 1.56
CA SER A 89 -21.47 -0.77 0.57
C SER A 89 -20.02 -0.58 1.03
N PRO A 90 -19.43 -1.55 1.74
CA PRO A 90 -18.03 -1.52 2.16
C PRO A 90 -17.07 -1.39 0.96
N TRP A 91 -17.47 -1.98 -0.16
CA TRP A 91 -16.74 -1.92 -1.43
C TRP A 91 -16.74 -0.53 -2.08
N GLY A 92 -17.66 0.36 -1.67
CA GLY A 92 -17.71 1.74 -2.14
C GLY A 92 -16.45 2.54 -1.84
N PHE A 93 -15.62 2.10 -0.88
CA PHE A 93 -14.36 2.75 -0.54
C PHE A 93 -13.16 2.25 -1.35
N THR A 94 -13.31 1.20 -2.17
CA THR A 94 -12.24 0.66 -3.03
C THR A 94 -11.54 1.74 -3.87
N PRO A 95 -12.24 2.70 -4.50
CA PRO A 95 -11.59 3.76 -5.27
C PRO A 95 -10.61 4.61 -4.44
N VAL A 96 -10.86 4.82 -3.15
CA VAL A 96 -9.98 5.60 -2.26
C VAL A 96 -8.62 4.93 -2.10
N PHE A 97 -8.61 3.61 -1.93
CA PHE A 97 -7.38 2.81 -1.88
C PHE A 97 -6.61 2.86 -3.20
N VAL A 98 -7.32 2.73 -4.32
CA VAL A 98 -6.70 2.81 -5.66
C VAL A 98 -6.02 4.15 -5.87
N VAL A 99 -6.71 5.26 -5.56
CA VAL A 99 -6.15 6.61 -5.68
C VAL A 99 -4.91 6.77 -4.79
N ALA A 100 -4.95 6.31 -3.54
CA ALA A 100 -3.83 6.42 -2.62
C ALA A 100 -2.59 5.66 -3.12
N VAL A 101 -2.79 4.46 -3.67
CA VAL A 101 -1.70 3.65 -4.24
C VAL A 101 -1.12 4.32 -5.48
N VAL A 102 -1.97 4.84 -6.37
CA VAL A 102 -1.53 5.59 -7.57
C VAL A 102 -0.69 6.81 -7.18
N LEU A 103 -1.12 7.57 -6.18
CA LEU A 103 -0.35 8.71 -5.66
C LEU A 103 0.99 8.27 -5.08
N GLY A 104 1.02 7.16 -4.34
CA GLY A 104 2.24 6.60 -3.77
C GLY A 104 3.24 6.18 -4.84
N VAL A 105 2.79 5.41 -5.82
CA VAL A 105 3.61 4.98 -6.97
C VAL A 105 4.06 6.18 -7.80
N GLY A 106 3.17 7.14 -8.06
CA GLY A 106 3.48 8.37 -8.81
C GLY A 106 4.57 9.21 -8.15
N ASN A 107 4.47 9.42 -6.82
CA ASN A 107 5.49 10.13 -6.04
C ASN A 107 6.85 9.41 -6.09
N ARG A 108 6.86 8.07 -6.05
CA ARG A 108 8.08 7.29 -6.22
C ARG A 108 8.71 7.49 -7.61
N CYS A 109 7.90 7.45 -8.66
CA CYS A 109 8.36 7.71 -10.04
C CYS A 109 8.98 9.11 -10.19
N LEU A 110 8.33 10.15 -9.64
CA LEU A 110 8.87 11.52 -9.67
C LEU A 110 10.21 11.64 -8.93
N ARG A 111 10.35 10.97 -7.78
CA ARG A 111 11.62 10.92 -7.04
C ARG A 111 12.72 10.21 -7.82
N ALA A 112 12.40 9.13 -8.52
CA ALA A 112 13.35 8.41 -9.35
C ALA A 112 13.84 9.27 -10.54
N LEU A 113 12.93 9.99 -11.20
CA LEU A 113 13.26 10.91 -12.29
C LEU A 113 14.15 12.06 -11.83
N ARG A 114 13.84 12.67 -10.66
CA ARG A 114 14.64 13.76 -10.10
C ARG A 114 16.08 13.36 -9.81
N ARG A 115 16.30 12.15 -9.27
CA ARG A 115 17.65 11.61 -9.01
C ARG A 115 18.45 11.40 -10.29
N ARG A 116 17.79 11.08 -11.40
CA ARG A 116 18.45 10.89 -12.71
C ARG A 116 18.95 12.21 -13.29
N ASP A 117 18.14 13.28 -13.17
CA ASP A 117 18.50 14.62 -13.65
C ASP A 117 19.69 15.21 -12.87
N GLU A 118 19.72 15.01 -11.55
CA GLU A 118 20.84 15.46 -10.70
C GLU A 118 22.16 14.75 -11.06
N GLY A 119 22.10 13.51 -11.57
CA GLY A 119 23.28 12.77 -12.04
C GLY A 119 23.88 13.34 -13.33
N HIS A 120 23.06 13.84 -14.25
CA HIS A 120 23.53 14.42 -15.52
C HIS A 120 24.12 15.82 -15.38
N ARG A 121 23.76 16.59 -14.33
CA ARG A 121 24.34 17.92 -14.09
C ARG A 121 25.72 17.90 -13.44
N ARG A 122 26.14 16.74 -12.91
CA ARG A 122 27.42 16.58 -12.19
C ARG A 122 28.52 15.92 -13.03
N SER A 123 28.20 15.47 -14.24
CA SER A 123 29.13 14.92 -15.24
C SER A 123 29.49 15.96 -16.28
#